data_AF-A0AAX1C9P5-F1
#
_entry.id   AF-A0AAX1C9P5-F1
#
_cell.length_a   1.000
_cell.length_b   1.000
_cell.length_c   1.000
_cell.angle_alpha   90.00
_cell.angle_beta   90.00
_cell.angle_gamma   90.00
#
_symmetry.space_group_name_H-M   'P 1'
#
loop_
_entity.id
_entity.type
_entity.pdbx_description
1 polymer ?
#
loop_
_entity_poly.entity_id
_entity_poly.type
_entity_poly.pdbx_seq_one_letter_code
_entity_poly.pdbx_strand_id
1 'polypeptide(L)'
;MLTDSKVRSAKPLAKSYKFTDSQGLYLTVSTSGAKLWYFHYQVKHRPDGLITLPDETAIAIETERRLKTKARYHSMVTNHLLTRTNKYWIYVFYIVPDQQKKRAIELLFNSVKHVIVDHQHIPLEARHRHVFRVYTFEELRGLALNFG
;
A
#
# COMPACT_ATOMS: atom_id res chain seq x y z
N MET A 1 -4.64 15.25 16.72
CA MET A 1 -4.54 15.64 15.31
C MET A 1 -3.68 16.89 15.19
N LEU A 2 -2.82 17.02 14.18
CA LEU A 2 -2.03 18.22 13.94
C LEU A 2 -2.87 19.31 13.29
N THR A 3 -2.54 20.57 13.59
CA THR A 3 -3.19 21.75 13.00
C THR A 3 -2.22 22.48 12.08
N ASP A 4 -2.74 23.14 11.05
CA ASP A 4 -1.94 23.93 10.11
C ASP A 4 -1.09 24.99 10.85
N SER A 5 -1.63 25.66 11.87
CA SER A 5 -0.89 26.62 12.68
C SER A 5 0.34 25.99 13.36
N LYS A 6 0.20 24.78 13.91
CA LYS A 6 1.28 24.06 14.60
C LYS A 6 2.35 23.56 13.62
N VAL A 7 1.94 23.19 12.40
CA VAL A 7 2.85 22.82 11.30
C VAL A 7 3.63 24.04 10.83
N ARG A 8 2.97 25.19 10.64
CA ARG A 8 3.61 26.44 10.21
C ARG A 8 4.60 26.97 11.25
N SER A 9 4.24 26.94 12.53
CA SER A 9 5.10 27.43 13.62
C SER A 9 6.31 26.55 13.92
N ALA A 10 6.36 25.32 13.39
CA ALA A 10 7.48 24.42 13.60
C ALA A 10 8.79 25.00 13.00
N LYS A 11 9.85 25.04 13.81
CA LYS A 11 11.16 25.61 13.44
C LYS A 11 12.24 24.52 13.40
N PRO A 12 13.25 24.64 12.52
CA PRO A 12 14.40 23.74 12.54
C PRO A 12 15.11 23.82 13.90
N LEU A 13 15.63 22.68 14.37
CA LEU A 13 16.45 22.56 15.58
C LEU A 13 17.82 21.95 15.22
N ALA A 14 18.73 21.88 16.20
CA ALA A 14 20.02 21.21 16.04
C ALA A 14 19.90 19.71 15.74
N LYS A 15 18.76 19.08 16.06
CA LYS A 15 18.43 17.69 15.75
C LYS A 15 17.07 17.61 15.09
N SER A 16 16.91 16.71 14.12
CA SER A 16 15.61 16.43 13.52
C SER A 16 14.65 15.85 14.56
N TYR A 17 13.37 16.18 14.41
CA TYR A 17 12.33 15.74 15.33
C TYR A 17 11.01 15.54 14.58
N LYS A 18 10.08 14.80 15.22
CA LYS A 18 8.80 14.43 14.62
C LYS A 18 7.61 14.90 15.44
N PHE A 19 6.57 15.35 14.75
CA PHE A 19 5.23 15.56 15.30
C PHE A 19 4.32 14.43 14.83
N THR A 20 3.80 13.64 15.75
CA THR A 20 2.85 12.58 15.39
C THR A 20 1.45 13.16 15.26
N ASP A 21 0.76 12.76 14.21
CA ASP A 21 -0.64 13.04 13.94
C ASP A 21 -1.50 11.78 14.22
N SER A 22 -2.71 11.69 13.67
CA SER A 22 -3.54 10.49 13.72
C SER A 22 -3.11 9.42 12.72
N GLN A 23 -3.50 8.17 13.01
CA GLN A 23 -3.35 7.02 12.10
C GLN A 23 -1.91 6.77 11.59
N GLY A 24 -0.91 7.11 12.41
CA GLY A 24 0.49 6.91 12.07
C GLY A 24 1.08 7.96 11.12
N LEU A 25 0.33 8.97 10.69
CA LEU A 25 0.89 10.14 10.01
C LEU A 25 1.78 10.92 10.99
N TYR A 26 2.91 11.43 10.52
CA TYR A 26 3.76 12.32 11.28
C TYR A 26 4.52 13.29 10.37
N LEU A 27 4.77 14.48 10.89
CA LEU A 27 5.63 15.48 10.24
C LEU A 27 7.03 15.38 10.82
N THR A 28 8.04 15.18 9.97
CA THR A 28 9.44 15.35 10.36
C THR A 28 9.91 16.74 9.99
N VAL A 29 10.55 17.43 10.94
CA VAL A 29 11.23 18.71 10.70
C VAL A 29 12.73 18.45 10.72
N SER A 30 13.40 18.70 9.59
CA SER A 30 14.85 18.54 9.48
C SER A 30 15.59 19.71 10.13
N THR A 31 16.88 19.53 10.37
CA THR A 31 17.78 20.60 10.82
C THR A 31 17.94 21.71 9.77
N SER A 32 17.74 21.40 8.48
CA SER A 32 17.71 22.35 7.36
C SER A 32 16.38 23.09 7.21
N GLY A 33 15.35 22.73 7.98
CA GLY A 33 14.03 23.35 7.93
C GLY A 33 13.03 22.74 6.96
N ALA A 34 13.40 21.66 6.27
CA ALA A 34 12.47 20.88 5.49
C ALA A 34 11.41 20.25 6.41
N LYS A 35 10.14 20.33 6.00
CA LYS A 35 8.99 19.75 6.70
C LYS A 35 8.42 18.66 5.80
N LEU A 36 8.62 17.41 6.18
CA LEU A 36 8.26 16.24 5.38
C LEU A 36 7.22 15.38 6.09
N TRP A 37 6.12 15.10 5.42
CA TRP A 37 5.09 14.20 5.92
C TRP A 37 5.47 12.75 5.63
N TYR A 38 5.36 11.91 6.65
CA TYR A 38 5.58 10.48 6.59
C TYR A 38 4.44 9.76 7.28
N PHE A 39 4.20 8.51 6.88
CA PHE A 39 3.36 7.61 7.65
C PHE A 39 4.20 6.49 8.22
N HIS A 40 3.98 6.17 9.49
CA HIS A 40 4.61 5.06 10.19
C HIS A 40 3.80 3.79 9.99
N TYR A 41 3.98 3.15 8.85
CA TYR A 41 3.50 1.78 8.63
C TYR A 41 4.60 0.81 9.07
N GLN A 42 4.33 -0.04 10.06
CA GLN A 42 5.25 -1.13 10.41
C GLN A 42 5.05 -2.30 9.43
N VAL A 43 5.46 -2.08 8.18
CA VAL A 43 5.26 -3.00 7.07
C VAL A 43 6.59 -3.32 6.43
N LYS A 44 6.81 -4.58 6.09
CA LYS A 44 8.08 -5.02 5.46
C LYS A 44 8.20 -4.51 4.03
N HIS A 45 7.07 -4.34 3.34
CA HIS A 45 6.99 -3.75 2.02
C HIS A 45 5.97 -2.60 2.03
N ARG A 46 6.44 -1.42 1.58
CA ARG A 46 5.64 -0.19 1.44
C ARG A 46 5.15 -0.09 -0.02
N PRO A 47 3.84 0.14 -0.24
CA PRO A 47 3.32 0.31 -1.59
C PRO A 47 3.79 1.62 -2.22
N ASP A 48 3.71 1.70 -3.55
CA ASP A 48 4.06 2.90 -4.32
C ASP A 48 3.17 4.10 -3.96
N GLY A 49 1.91 3.82 -3.63
CA GLY A 49 0.95 4.82 -3.16
C GLY A 49 -0.06 4.24 -2.18
N LEU A 50 -0.74 5.13 -1.46
CA LEU A 50 -1.89 4.79 -0.63
C LEU A 50 -3.00 5.81 -0.90
N ILE A 51 -4.19 5.32 -1.22
CA ILE A 51 -5.40 6.13 -1.39
C ILE A 51 -6.33 5.80 -0.23
N THR A 52 -6.84 6.82 0.46
CA THR A 52 -7.88 6.67 1.46
C THR A 52 -9.16 7.27 0.89
N LEU A 53 -10.22 6.46 0.84
CA LEU A 53 -11.53 6.89 0.39
C LEU A 53 -12.30 7.63 1.49
N PRO A 54 -13.40 8.34 1.16
CA PRO A 54 -14.21 9.05 2.16
C PRO A 54 -14.77 8.17 3.28
N ASP A 55 -14.99 6.88 3.03
CA ASP A 55 -15.45 5.87 3.99
C ASP A 55 -14.31 5.28 4.84
N GLU A 56 -13.12 5.89 4.79
CA GLU A 56 -11.88 5.44 5.43
C GLU A 56 -11.28 4.15 4.86
N THR A 57 -11.84 3.60 3.77
CA THR A 57 -11.23 2.44 3.10
C THR A 57 -9.88 2.84 2.49
N ALA A 58 -8.81 2.22 2.98
CA ALA A 58 -7.46 2.40 2.46
C ALA A 58 -7.13 1.37 1.36
N ILE A 59 -6.60 1.87 0.24
CA ILE A 59 -6.21 1.10 -0.96
C ILE A 59 -4.73 1.33 -1.23
N ALA A 60 -3.93 0.27 -1.18
CA ALA A 60 -2.54 0.30 -1.60
C ALA A 60 -2.44 0.28 -3.13
N ILE A 61 -1.55 1.11 -3.69
CA ILE A 61 -1.28 1.17 -5.13
C ILE A 61 0.09 0.58 -5.42
N GLU A 62 0.14 -0.34 -6.37
CA GLU A 62 1.36 -0.96 -6.89
C GLU A 62 1.43 -0.71 -8.40
N THR A 63 2.49 -0.07 -8.89
CA THR A 63 2.67 0.22 -10.32
C THR A 63 3.65 -0.77 -10.93
N GLU A 64 3.18 -1.55 -11.92
CA GLU A 64 3.96 -2.64 -12.51
C GLU A 64 4.18 -2.42 -14.00
N ARG A 65 5.34 -1.86 -14.33
CA ARG A 65 5.79 -1.72 -15.73
C ARG A 65 6.43 -2.99 -16.29
N ARG A 66 6.93 -3.88 -15.44
CA ARG A 66 7.62 -5.13 -15.80
C ARG A 66 7.24 -6.24 -14.82
N LEU A 67 7.18 -7.48 -15.30
CA LEU A 67 6.90 -8.62 -14.43
C LEU A 67 8.09 -8.88 -13.49
N LYS A 68 7.77 -9.08 -12.21
CA LYS A 68 8.72 -9.53 -11.21
C LYS A 68 8.81 -11.06 -11.20
N THR A 69 9.78 -11.60 -10.48
CA THR A 69 9.90 -13.06 -10.31
C THR A 69 8.74 -13.61 -9.49
N LYS A 70 8.42 -14.90 -9.67
CA LYS A 70 7.38 -15.59 -8.88
C LYS A 70 7.64 -15.48 -7.37
N ALA A 71 8.89 -15.64 -6.93
CA ALA A 71 9.27 -15.50 -5.53
C ALA A 71 8.98 -14.10 -4.98
N ARG A 72 9.20 -13.06 -5.79
CA ARG A 72 8.90 -11.68 -5.40
C ARG A 72 7.40 -11.44 -5.26
N TYR A 73 6.59 -11.92 -6.20
CA TYR A 73 5.13 -11.82 -6.08
C TYR A 73 4.59 -12.60 -4.89
N HIS A 74 5.13 -13.80 -4.61
CA HIS A 74 4.78 -14.54 -3.40
C HIS A 74 5.05 -13.72 -2.14
N SER A 75 6.23 -13.10 -2.03
CA SER A 75 6.59 -12.22 -0.91
C SER A 75 5.66 -11.00 -0.79
N MET A 76 5.31 -10.36 -1.92
CA MET A 76 4.37 -9.23 -1.93
C MET A 76 2.97 -9.64 -1.47
N VAL A 77 2.44 -10.75 -2.00
CA VAL A 77 1.13 -11.28 -1.61
C VAL A 77 1.09 -11.56 -0.10
N THR A 78 2.10 -12.24 0.44
CA THR A 78 2.20 -12.47 1.89
C THR A 78 2.17 -11.15 2.66
N ASN A 79 3.02 -10.19 2.28
CA ASN A 79 3.10 -8.91 2.99
C ASN A 79 1.76 -8.16 2.96
N HIS A 80 1.13 -8.02 1.79
CA HIS A 80 -0.14 -7.29 1.68
C HIS A 80 -1.29 -7.95 2.44
N LEU A 81 -1.31 -9.28 2.54
CA LEU A 81 -2.30 -9.98 3.36
C LEU A 81 -2.05 -9.75 4.86
N LEU A 82 -0.79 -9.77 5.30
CA LEU A 82 -0.43 -9.45 6.69
C LEU A 82 -0.78 -8.01 7.06
N THR A 83 -0.52 -7.05 6.19
CA THR A 83 -0.85 -5.64 6.43
C THR A 83 -2.37 -5.41 6.42
N ARG A 84 -3.12 -6.19 5.62
CA ARG A 84 -4.57 -6.18 5.66
C ARG A 84 -5.12 -6.66 7.00
N THR A 85 -4.53 -7.69 7.61
CA THR A 85 -4.89 -8.12 8.97
C THR A 85 -4.74 -6.99 9.99
N ASN A 86 -3.70 -6.15 9.82
CA ASN A 86 -3.48 -4.95 10.64
C ASN A 86 -4.29 -3.72 10.20
N LYS A 87 -5.19 -3.87 9.22
CA LYS A 87 -6.04 -2.80 8.66
C LYS A 87 -5.29 -1.58 8.11
N TYR A 88 -4.03 -1.74 7.70
CA TYR A 88 -3.31 -0.64 7.03
C TYR A 88 -3.86 -0.33 5.64
N TRP A 89 -4.36 -1.36 4.94
CA TRP A 89 -5.15 -1.23 3.72
C TRP A 89 -5.98 -2.49 3.50
N ILE A 90 -7.15 -2.34 2.88
CA ILE A 90 -8.10 -3.43 2.66
C ILE A 90 -7.95 -4.02 1.26
N TYR A 91 -7.60 -3.18 0.29
CA TYR A 91 -7.39 -3.56 -1.11
C TYR A 91 -5.99 -3.18 -1.60
N VAL A 92 -5.53 -3.90 -2.62
CA VAL A 92 -4.28 -3.62 -3.33
C VAL A 92 -4.56 -3.57 -4.82
N PHE A 93 -4.33 -2.41 -5.42
CA PHE A 93 -4.54 -2.18 -6.84
C PHE A 93 -3.20 -2.22 -7.56
N TYR A 94 -3.06 -3.18 -8.46
CA TYR A 94 -1.95 -3.26 -9.39
C TYR A 94 -2.32 -2.52 -10.67
N ILE A 95 -1.58 -1.46 -10.97
CA ILE A 95 -1.75 -0.68 -12.19
C ILE A 95 -0.68 -1.11 -13.19
N VAL A 96 -1.13 -1.60 -14.34
CA VAL A 96 -0.28 -2.11 -15.42
C VAL A 96 -0.49 -1.33 -16.72
N PRO A 97 0.50 -1.31 -17.63
CA PRO A 97 0.39 -0.54 -18.87
C PRO A 97 -0.54 -1.18 -19.92
N ASP A 98 -0.73 -2.49 -19.92
CA ASP A 98 -1.48 -3.20 -20.97
C ASP A 98 -2.16 -4.48 -20.46
N GLN A 99 -3.08 -4.99 -21.28
CA GLN A 99 -3.88 -6.19 -20.98
C GLN A 99 -3.03 -7.47 -20.89
N GLN A 100 -1.92 -7.54 -21.64
CA GLN A 100 -1.03 -8.71 -21.60
C GLN A 100 -0.36 -8.82 -20.22
N LYS A 101 0.14 -7.71 -19.67
CA LYS A 101 0.71 -7.66 -18.33
C LYS A 101 -0.33 -7.91 -17.25
N LYS A 102 -1.55 -7.38 -17.42
CA LYS A 102 -2.68 -7.67 -16.52
C LYS A 102 -2.89 -9.18 -16.38
N ARG A 103 -3.09 -9.86 -17.51
CA ARG A 103 -3.29 -11.31 -17.56
C ARG A 103 -2.10 -12.07 -16.96
N ALA A 104 -0.86 -11.64 -17.22
CA ALA A 104 0.32 -12.28 -16.67
C ALA A 104 0.40 -12.17 -15.14
N ILE A 105 0.10 -10.99 -14.57
CA ILE A 105 0.07 -10.81 -13.11
C ILE A 105 -1.07 -11.62 -12.48
N GLU A 106 -2.26 -11.61 -13.08
CA GLU A 106 -3.39 -12.41 -12.60
C GLU A 106 -3.07 -13.91 -12.57
N LEU A 107 -2.44 -14.43 -13.64
CA LEU A 107 -1.97 -15.82 -13.69
C LEU A 107 -0.92 -16.10 -12.62
N LEU A 108 0.03 -15.18 -12.40
CA LEU A 108 1.05 -15.33 -11.36
C LEU A 108 0.42 -15.36 -9.97
N PHE A 109 -0.54 -14.49 -9.68
CA PHE A 109 -1.26 -14.48 -8.39
C PHE A 109 -2.08 -15.75 -8.20
N ASN A 110 -2.77 -16.20 -9.25
CA ASN A 110 -3.51 -17.46 -9.24
C ASN A 110 -2.59 -18.68 -9.04
N SER A 111 -1.33 -18.60 -9.49
CA SER A 111 -0.34 -19.65 -9.28
C SER A 111 0.15 -19.77 -7.83
N VAL A 112 -0.03 -18.73 -7.00
CA VAL A 112 0.32 -18.75 -5.57
C VAL A 112 -0.82 -19.45 -4.81
N LYS A 113 -0.59 -20.68 -4.37
CA LYS A 113 -1.60 -21.51 -3.70
C LYS A 113 -1.66 -21.31 -2.18
N HIS A 114 -0.55 -20.94 -1.57
CA HIS A 114 -0.42 -20.69 -0.14
C HIS A 114 0.56 -19.55 0.08
N VAL A 115 0.53 -18.98 1.28
CA VAL A 115 1.56 -18.08 1.80
C VAL A 115 2.17 -18.68 3.06
N ILE A 116 3.40 -18.29 3.37
CA ILE A 116 4.07 -18.70 4.60
C ILE A 116 4.03 -17.52 5.57
N VAL A 117 3.41 -17.71 6.72
CA VAL A 117 3.32 -16.75 7.83
C VAL A 117 3.72 -17.49 9.10
N ASP A 118 4.67 -16.96 9.86
CA ASP A 118 5.17 -17.56 11.10
C ASP A 118 5.48 -19.07 10.98
N HIS A 119 6.12 -19.45 9.86
CA HIS A 119 6.50 -20.83 9.51
C HIS A 119 5.31 -21.77 9.20
N GLN A 120 4.09 -21.25 9.09
CA GLN A 120 2.90 -22.01 8.72
C GLN A 120 2.50 -21.74 7.27
N HIS A 121 2.12 -22.80 6.55
CA HIS A 121 1.57 -22.72 5.20
C HIS A 121 0.07 -22.45 5.26
N ILE A 122 -0.34 -21.23 4.94
CA ILE A 122 -1.75 -20.82 4.92
C ILE A 122 -2.25 -20.86 3.48
N PRO A 123 -3.25 -21.70 3.14
CA PRO A 123 -3.80 -21.77 1.79
C PRO A 123 -4.57 -20.48 1.41
N LEU A 124 -4.40 -20.03 0.17
CA LEU A 124 -5.08 -18.84 -0.34
C LEU A 124 -6.46 -19.19 -0.92
N GLU A 125 -7.49 -18.96 -0.12
CA GLU A 125 -8.90 -18.95 -0.54
C GLU A 125 -9.28 -17.74 -1.42
N ALA A 126 -10.49 -17.79 -2.00
CA ALA A 126 -11.05 -16.72 -2.82
C ALA A 126 -11.03 -15.36 -2.11
N ARG A 127 -11.40 -15.29 -0.83
CA ARG A 127 -11.40 -14.03 -0.05
C ARG A 127 -10.02 -13.34 0.00
N HIS A 128 -8.93 -14.11 0.01
CA HIS A 128 -7.58 -13.55 -0.02
C HIS A 128 -7.23 -12.98 -1.39
N ARG A 129 -7.76 -13.59 -2.47
CA ARG A 129 -7.51 -13.16 -3.85
C ARG A 129 -8.26 -11.87 -4.19
N HIS A 130 -9.48 -11.69 -3.70
CA HIS A 130 -10.29 -10.48 -3.93
C HIS A 130 -9.66 -9.20 -3.37
N VAL A 131 -8.66 -9.32 -2.49
CA VAL A 131 -7.83 -8.20 -2.00
C VAL A 131 -7.04 -7.56 -3.15
N PHE A 132 -6.58 -8.37 -4.11
CA PHE A 132 -5.74 -7.94 -5.21
C PHE A 132 -6.59 -7.69 -6.45
N ARG A 133 -6.55 -6.47 -6.97
CA ARG A 133 -7.24 -6.09 -8.21
C ARG A 133 -6.23 -5.54 -9.20
N VAL A 134 -6.29 -6.00 -10.44
CA VAL A 134 -5.33 -5.59 -11.48
C VAL A 134 -6.09 -4.79 -12.53
N TYR A 135 -5.61 -3.58 -12.78
CA TYR A 135 -6.21 -2.64 -13.73
C TYR A 135 -5.16 -2.16 -14.72
N THR A 136 -5.55 -2.04 -15.99
CA THR A 136 -4.83 -1.18 -16.92
C THR A 136 -5.11 0.29 -16.59
N PHE A 137 -4.25 1.20 -17.07
CA PHE A 137 -4.50 2.63 -16.91
C PHE A 137 -5.86 3.06 -17.46
N GLU A 138 -6.26 2.53 -18.62
CA GLU A 138 -7.56 2.80 -19.24
C GLU A 138 -8.75 2.35 -18.37
N GLU A 139 -8.68 1.13 -17.85
CA GLU A 139 -9.71 0.59 -16.95
C GLU A 139 -9.82 1.41 -15.66
N LEU A 140 -8.69 1.89 -15.14
CA LEU A 140 -8.66 2.70 -13.93
C LEU A 140 -9.35 4.06 -14.14
N ARG A 141 -9.21 4.68 -15.31
CA ARG A 141 -9.87 5.97 -15.62
C ARG A 141 -11.40 5.89 -15.57
N GLY A 142 -11.96 4.75 -15.98
CA GLY A 142 -13.40 4.49 -15.96
C GLY A 142 -13.92 3.86 -14.67
N LEU A 143 -13.05 3.65 -13.66
CA LEU A 143 -13.40 2.86 -12.50
C LEU A 143 -14.29 3.65 -11.53
N ALA A 144 -15.55 3.22 -11.40
CA ALA A 144 -16.40 3.63 -10.29
C ALA A 144 -16.03 2.80 -9.04
N LEU A 145 -15.54 3.47 -8.00
CA LEU A 145 -15.15 2.86 -6.73
C LEU A 145 -16.36 2.59 -5.84
N ASN A 146 -17.23 1.69 -6.28
CA ASN A 146 -18.37 1.22 -5.48
C ASN A 146 -17.95 -0.06 -4.75
N PHE A 147 -17.33 0.12 -3.59
CA PHE A 147 -17.06 -0.99 -2.67
C PHE A 147 -18.32 -1.21 -1.83
N GLY A 148 -19.31 -1.89 -2.44
CA GLY A 148 -20.54 -2.27 -1.76
C GLY A 148 -20.29 -3.08 -0.49
#